data_AF-A0A2U1LVN6-F1
#
_entry.id   AF-A0A2U1LVN6-F1
#
_cell.length_a   1.000
_cell.length_b   1.000
_cell.length_c   1.000
_cell.angle_alpha   90.00
_cell.angle_beta   90.00
_cell.angle_gamma   90.00
#
_symmetry.space_group_name_H-M   'P 1'
#
loop_
_entity.id
_entity.type
_entity.pdbx_description
1 polymer ?
#
loop_
_entity_poly.entity_id
_entity_poly.type
_entity_poly.pdbx_seq_one_letter_code
_entity_poly.pdbx_strand_id
1 'polypeptide(L)'
;MSTENNKEEAINLGRSLIVPSVQELAKRSITHIPPEYAHQLDQDQLLLSCDDVLTPSVPVIDLQSLFANTIESSVEYLFELNKLHTASKEWGFFQVINHGISESLLADFKRDVLNFFNLPMEEKKKLWQEEDKMKVSVSCLLQTLEAYCVEIKKLATVILGQMGKALEMDEDQINELFHDGFQSMRMNHYPPRPQPNMAMGLSPHSDAGALTIVNQLNTTDGLEIRKDGKWVTIKPLPNALLVNIGDIMEIVSNGVYKSIEHRAIVNAHSERLSVATFYCSNIATLLGPAKSLVAKHKVANFKQIPLEEYFKGFFARKLDGKSYLEIMKLES
;
A
#
# COMPACT_ATOMS: atom_id res chain seq x y z
N MET A 1 22.43 -21.31 36.13
CA MET A 1 22.40 -20.49 34.90
C MET A 1 21.21 -20.95 34.10
N SER A 2 20.07 -20.29 34.32
CA SER A 2 18.80 -20.53 33.64
C SER A 2 18.83 -19.82 32.30
N THR A 3 18.66 -20.58 31.23
CA THR A 3 18.43 -20.07 29.87
C THR A 3 17.02 -19.50 29.82
N GLU A 4 16.90 -18.17 29.77
CA GLU A 4 15.64 -17.49 29.49
C GLU A 4 15.25 -17.75 28.03
N ASN A 5 14.14 -18.49 27.86
CA ASN A 5 13.42 -18.58 26.60
C ASN A 5 12.75 -17.24 26.34
N ASN A 6 13.36 -16.38 25.52
CA ASN A 6 12.66 -15.27 24.89
C ASN A 6 11.62 -15.87 23.91
N LYS A 7 10.38 -16.01 24.38
CA LYS A 7 9.23 -16.11 23.48
C LYS A 7 9.00 -14.72 22.90
N GLU A 8 9.17 -14.56 21.60
CA GLU A 8 8.63 -13.42 20.87
C GLU A 8 7.12 -13.40 21.10
N GLU A 9 6.63 -12.49 21.96
CA GLU A 9 5.20 -12.26 22.12
C GLU A 9 4.66 -11.65 20.83
N ALA A 10 3.73 -12.34 20.17
CA ALA A 10 3.04 -11.80 19.02
C ALA A 10 2.21 -10.58 19.44
N ILE A 11 2.49 -9.42 18.84
CA ILE A 11 1.78 -8.17 19.13
C ILE A 11 0.32 -8.30 18.65
N ASN A 12 -0.63 -8.20 19.58
CA ASN A 12 -2.05 -8.23 19.27
C ASN A 12 -2.51 -6.84 18.76
N LEU A 13 -2.70 -6.72 17.44
CA LEU A 13 -3.10 -5.48 16.75
C LEU A 13 -4.62 -5.35 16.57
N GLY A 14 -5.44 -6.16 17.26
CA GLY A 14 -6.90 -6.13 17.19
C GLY A 14 -7.52 -7.41 16.62
N ARG A 15 -8.86 -7.42 16.50
CA ARG A 15 -9.65 -8.57 16.03
C ARG A 15 -10.28 -8.27 14.66
N SER A 16 -10.18 -9.24 13.75
CA SER A 16 -10.91 -9.20 12.48
C SER A 16 -12.36 -9.64 12.69
N LEU A 17 -13.32 -8.85 12.20
CA LEU A 17 -14.72 -9.28 12.15
C LEU A 17 -14.90 -10.29 11.03
N ILE A 18 -15.51 -11.44 11.33
CA ILE A 18 -15.89 -12.41 10.30
C ILE A 18 -17.04 -11.81 9.49
N VAL A 19 -16.77 -11.51 8.21
CA VAL A 19 -17.75 -10.99 7.26
C VAL A 19 -18.05 -12.01 6.15
N PRO A 20 -19.29 -12.05 5.62
CA PRO A 20 -19.61 -12.93 4.49
C PRO A 20 -18.75 -12.67 3.25
N SER A 21 -18.46 -13.73 2.50
CA SER A 21 -17.73 -13.62 1.22
C SER A 21 -18.55 -12.87 0.18
N VAL A 22 -18.07 -11.69 -0.25
CA VAL A 22 -18.68 -10.90 -1.32
C VAL A 22 -18.65 -11.65 -2.66
N GLN A 23 -17.63 -12.49 -2.89
CA GLN A 23 -17.54 -13.35 -4.07
C GLN A 23 -18.68 -14.36 -4.13
N GLU A 24 -19.05 -14.98 -3.00
CA GLU A 24 -20.20 -15.90 -2.96
C GLU A 24 -21.54 -15.17 -3.06
N LEU A 25 -21.62 -13.95 -2.50
CA LEU A 25 -22.81 -13.11 -2.68
C LEU A 25 -23.01 -12.71 -4.15
N ALA A 26 -21.93 -12.43 -4.89
CA ALA A 26 -22.00 -12.06 -6.30
C ALA A 26 -22.45 -13.21 -7.22
N LYS A 27 -22.27 -14.48 -6.80
CA LYS A 27 -22.81 -15.65 -7.52
C LYS A 27 -24.33 -15.77 -7.41
N ARG A 28 -24.94 -15.11 -6.43
CA ARG A 28 -26.39 -15.07 -6.27
C ARG A 28 -26.96 -13.99 -7.20
N SER A 29 -28.08 -14.26 -7.85
CA SER A 29 -28.79 -13.27 -8.67
C SER A 29 -29.51 -12.24 -7.78
N ILE A 30 -28.74 -11.37 -7.12
CA ILE A 30 -29.24 -10.26 -6.32
C ILE A 30 -29.44 -9.03 -7.21
N THR A 31 -30.61 -8.39 -7.11
CA THR A 31 -30.91 -7.14 -7.82
C THR A 31 -30.53 -5.90 -7.02
N HIS A 32 -30.40 -6.04 -5.70
CA HIS A 32 -30.07 -4.97 -4.77
C HIS A 32 -28.92 -5.40 -3.85
N ILE A 33 -28.06 -4.44 -3.50
CA ILE A 33 -27.00 -4.70 -2.52
C ILE A 33 -27.60 -4.76 -1.10
N PRO A 34 -27.08 -5.64 -0.21
CA PRO A 34 -27.50 -5.64 1.19
C PRO A 34 -27.17 -4.30 1.88
N PRO A 35 -28.00 -3.83 2.84
CA PRO A 35 -27.82 -2.53 3.50
C PRO A 35 -26.46 -2.33 4.17
N GLU A 36 -25.81 -3.39 4.64
CA GLU A 36 -24.48 -3.35 5.25
C GLU A 36 -23.36 -2.97 4.27
N TYR A 37 -23.61 -3.08 2.96
CA TYR A 37 -22.68 -2.63 1.90
C TYR A 37 -23.11 -1.30 1.29
N ALA A 38 -24.25 -0.74 1.71
CA ALA A 38 -24.75 0.53 1.20
C ALA A 38 -23.88 1.68 1.76
N HIS A 39 -23.23 2.40 0.86
CA HIS A 39 -22.50 3.61 1.16
C HIS A 39 -23.32 4.82 0.68
N GLN A 40 -23.28 5.92 1.44
CA GLN A 40 -23.86 7.17 0.97
C GLN A 40 -23.05 7.68 -0.23
N LEU A 41 -23.74 8.16 -1.26
CA LEU A 41 -23.11 8.78 -2.42
C LEU A 41 -22.25 9.95 -1.93
N ASP A 42 -20.96 9.88 -2.22
CA ASP A 42 -20.02 10.97 -1.99
C ASP A 42 -20.43 12.15 -2.88
N GLN A 43 -20.57 13.37 -2.34
CA GLN A 43 -20.94 14.54 -3.14
C GLN A 43 -19.94 14.79 -4.27
N ASP A 44 -18.67 14.40 -4.06
CA ASP A 44 -17.61 14.47 -5.06
C ASP A 44 -17.81 13.47 -6.22
N GLN A 45 -18.54 12.36 -6.02
CA GLN A 45 -18.90 11.42 -7.11
C GLN A 45 -19.97 11.99 -8.05
N LEU A 46 -20.81 12.91 -7.57
CA LEU A 46 -21.87 13.53 -8.38
C LEU A 46 -21.33 14.52 -9.42
N LEU A 47 -20.08 14.97 -9.27
CA LEU A 47 -19.42 15.90 -10.18
C LEU A 47 -18.66 15.20 -11.33
N LEU A 48 -18.58 13.86 -11.32
CA LEU A 48 -17.99 13.07 -12.40
C LEU A 48 -19.02 12.83 -13.52
N SER A 49 -19.52 13.91 -14.12
CA SER A 49 -20.25 13.84 -15.38
C SER A 49 -19.62 14.80 -16.38
N CYS A 50 -19.02 14.23 -17.43
CA CYS A 50 -18.47 14.92 -18.61
C CYS A 50 -17.22 15.77 -18.31
N ASP A 51 -16.04 15.23 -18.64
CA ASP A 51 -15.10 15.87 -19.56
C ASP A 51 -13.84 15.01 -19.71
N ASP A 52 -13.65 14.46 -20.91
CA ASP A 52 -12.49 13.68 -21.36
C ASP A 52 -11.28 14.61 -21.67
N VAL A 53 -11.05 15.59 -20.79
CA VAL A 53 -10.02 16.63 -20.98
C VAL A 53 -8.95 16.46 -19.91
N LEU A 54 -7.82 15.88 -20.33
CA LEU A 54 -6.52 15.85 -19.63
C LEU A 54 -6.63 15.57 -18.11
N THR A 55 -7.25 14.45 -17.73
CA THR A 55 -7.14 13.97 -16.34
C THR A 55 -5.67 13.74 -16.02
N PRO A 56 -5.11 14.41 -15.00
CA PRO A 56 -3.70 14.32 -14.71
C PRO A 56 -3.37 12.88 -14.27
N SER A 57 -2.37 12.28 -14.90
CA SER A 57 -1.91 10.92 -14.59
C SER A 57 -0.80 10.95 -13.55
N VAL A 58 -0.76 9.95 -12.68
CA VAL A 58 0.36 9.78 -11.75
C VAL A 58 1.70 9.70 -12.50
N PRO A 59 2.79 10.26 -11.94
CA PRO A 59 4.12 10.16 -12.53
C PRO A 59 4.56 8.70 -12.73
N VAL A 60 5.41 8.49 -13.74
CA VAL A 60 6.04 7.19 -14.02
C VAL A 60 7.52 7.29 -13.70
N ILE A 61 8.05 6.40 -12.89
CA ILE A 61 9.46 6.36 -12.49
C ILE A 61 10.14 5.14 -13.14
N ASP A 62 11.23 5.37 -13.85
CA ASP A 62 12.08 4.34 -14.41
C ASP A 62 13.14 3.91 -13.39
N LEU A 63 12.93 2.75 -12.76
CA LEU A 63 13.84 2.28 -11.72
C LEU A 63 15.17 1.78 -12.27
N GLN A 64 15.28 1.49 -13.57
CA GLN A 64 16.56 1.12 -14.16
C GLN A 64 17.58 2.26 -14.01
N SER A 65 17.11 3.50 -14.15
CA SER A 65 17.95 4.71 -13.99
C SER A 65 18.36 4.97 -12.53
N LEU A 66 17.75 4.27 -11.56
CA LEU A 66 17.97 4.42 -10.12
C LEU A 66 18.64 3.21 -9.46
N PHE A 67 18.99 2.16 -10.23
CA PHE A 67 19.68 1.01 -9.67
C PHE A 67 21.15 1.31 -9.34
N ALA A 68 21.70 0.58 -8.36
CA ALA A 68 23.02 0.78 -7.79
C ALA A 68 24.20 0.62 -8.77
N ASN A 69 23.96 0.01 -9.95
CA ASN A 69 24.96 -0.03 -11.03
C ASN A 69 25.03 1.27 -11.84
N THR A 70 24.13 2.22 -11.60
CA THR A 70 24.13 3.54 -12.22
C THR A 70 25.09 4.46 -11.48
N ILE A 71 25.81 5.30 -12.22
CA ILE A 71 26.68 6.31 -11.62
C ILE A 71 25.79 7.35 -10.94
N GLU A 72 25.86 7.48 -9.62
CA GLU A 72 25.00 8.38 -8.82
C GLU A 72 25.19 9.88 -9.12
N SER A 73 26.13 10.22 -10.00
CA SER A 73 26.35 11.57 -10.53
C SER A 73 25.99 11.72 -12.01
N SER A 74 25.46 10.67 -12.66
CA SER A 74 25.01 10.78 -14.04
C SER A 74 23.78 11.67 -14.16
N VAL A 75 23.61 12.27 -15.34
CA VAL A 75 22.49 13.16 -15.61
C VAL A 75 21.17 12.39 -15.53
N GLU A 76 21.14 11.15 -16.01
CA GLU A 76 19.97 10.27 -16.00
C GLU A 76 19.55 9.92 -14.57
N TYR A 77 20.50 9.54 -13.71
CA TYR A 77 20.23 9.24 -12.31
C TYR A 77 19.66 10.46 -11.58
N LEU A 78 20.31 11.61 -11.69
CA LEU A 78 19.88 12.83 -11.01
C LEU A 78 18.50 13.31 -11.50
N PHE A 79 18.24 13.18 -12.80
CA PHE A 79 16.95 13.50 -13.40
C PHE A 79 15.84 12.62 -12.82
N GLU A 80 16.04 11.30 -12.82
CA GLU A 80 15.03 10.36 -12.36
C GLU A 80 14.86 10.41 -10.83
N LEU A 81 15.94 10.68 -10.08
CA LEU A 81 15.89 10.90 -8.63
C LEU A 81 15.06 12.14 -8.29
N ASN A 82 15.26 13.24 -9.02
CA ASN A 82 14.45 14.45 -8.85
C ASN A 82 12.98 14.22 -9.22
N LYS A 83 12.70 13.39 -10.22
CA LYS A 83 11.35 13.00 -10.61
C LYS A 83 10.67 12.17 -9.51
N LEU A 84 11.37 11.19 -8.92
CA LEU A 84 10.90 10.44 -7.75
C LEU A 84 10.62 11.37 -6.57
N HIS A 85 11.53 12.31 -6.30
CA HIS A 85 11.39 13.30 -5.24
C HIS A 85 10.14 14.18 -5.44
N THR A 86 9.92 14.66 -6.66
CA THR A 86 8.77 15.50 -7.02
C THR A 86 7.46 14.72 -6.96
N ALA A 87 7.42 13.50 -7.50
CA ALA A 87 6.26 12.62 -7.41
C ALA A 87 5.87 12.34 -5.95
N SER A 88 6.86 12.06 -5.09
CA SER A 88 6.62 11.79 -3.67
C SER A 88 6.09 13.00 -2.89
N LYS A 89 6.46 14.23 -3.31
CA LYS A 89 5.99 15.49 -2.71
C LYS A 89 4.60 15.91 -3.18
N GLU A 90 4.34 15.82 -4.48
CA GLU A 90 3.15 16.43 -5.10
C GLU A 90 1.99 15.45 -5.33
N TRP A 91 2.33 14.17 -5.47
CA TRP A 91 1.39 13.10 -5.81
C TRP A 91 1.26 12.03 -4.75
N GLY A 92 2.32 11.72 -4.01
CA GLY A 92 2.34 10.59 -3.06
C GLY A 92 2.10 9.22 -3.69
N PHE A 93 1.95 9.18 -5.01
CA PHE A 93 1.64 8.03 -5.85
C PHE A 93 2.43 8.15 -7.15
N PHE A 94 2.96 7.04 -7.63
CA PHE A 94 3.65 6.95 -8.91
C PHE A 94 3.68 5.50 -9.40
N GLN A 95 3.79 5.30 -10.70
CA GLN A 95 4.01 3.97 -11.29
C GLN A 95 5.50 3.75 -11.48
N VAL A 96 5.99 2.54 -11.24
CA VAL A 96 7.37 2.16 -11.51
C VAL A 96 7.42 1.19 -12.68
N ILE A 97 8.34 1.45 -13.62
CA ILE A 97 8.67 0.59 -14.75
C ILE A 97 10.13 0.16 -14.67
N ASN A 98 10.51 -0.83 -15.46
CA ASN A 98 11.86 -1.41 -15.47
C ASN A 98 12.34 -1.78 -14.05
N HIS A 99 11.42 -2.25 -13.20
CA HIS A 99 11.62 -2.52 -11.78
C HIS A 99 12.47 -3.76 -11.48
N GLY A 100 12.97 -4.46 -12.50
CA GLY A 100 13.86 -5.62 -12.36
C GLY A 100 13.19 -6.94 -11.97
N ILE A 101 11.96 -6.92 -11.44
CA ILE A 101 11.17 -8.13 -11.19
C ILE A 101 10.83 -8.85 -12.50
N SER A 102 11.09 -10.16 -12.54
CA SER A 102 10.80 -11.00 -13.72
C SER A 102 9.31 -10.98 -14.10
N GLU A 103 9.01 -10.75 -15.37
CA GLU A 103 7.65 -10.85 -15.90
C GLU A 103 7.07 -12.25 -15.72
N SER A 104 7.91 -13.31 -15.81
CA SER A 104 7.46 -14.68 -15.57
C SER A 104 7.01 -14.88 -14.12
N LEU A 105 7.74 -14.31 -13.16
CA LEU A 105 7.37 -14.37 -11.74
C LEU A 105 6.06 -13.63 -11.48
N LEU A 106 5.89 -12.44 -12.06
CA LEU A 106 4.63 -11.68 -11.95
C LEU A 106 3.44 -12.44 -12.57
N ALA A 107 3.65 -13.08 -13.71
CA ALA A 107 2.64 -13.88 -14.40
C ALA A 107 2.27 -15.16 -13.62
N ASP A 108 3.27 -15.88 -13.11
CA ASP A 108 3.08 -17.08 -12.31
C ASP A 108 2.37 -16.75 -10.98
N PHE A 109 2.82 -15.70 -10.30
CA PHE A 109 2.18 -15.23 -9.07
C PHE A 109 0.73 -14.78 -9.31
N LYS A 110 0.47 -14.03 -10.40
CA LYS A 110 -0.90 -13.67 -10.82
C LYS A 110 -1.78 -14.91 -11.01
N ARG A 111 -1.27 -15.93 -11.73
CA ARG A 111 -1.98 -17.19 -11.96
C ARG A 111 -2.32 -17.88 -10.65
N ASP A 112 -1.38 -17.94 -9.72
CA ASP A 112 -1.57 -18.63 -8.44
C ASP A 112 -2.55 -17.88 -7.53
N VAL A 113 -2.54 -16.55 -7.51
CA VAL A 113 -3.56 -15.74 -6.81
C VAL A 113 -4.96 -15.95 -7.40
N LEU A 114 -5.08 -16.02 -8.73
CA LEU A 114 -6.36 -16.33 -9.39
C LEU A 114 -6.85 -17.74 -9.04
N ASN A 115 -5.97 -18.73 -9.10
CA ASN A 115 -6.28 -20.10 -8.70
C ASN A 115 -6.76 -20.16 -7.25
N PHE A 116 -6.10 -19.42 -6.36
CA PHE A 116 -6.49 -19.30 -4.96
C PHE A 116 -7.92 -18.76 -4.79
N PHE A 117 -8.26 -17.64 -5.42
CA PHE A 117 -9.62 -17.08 -5.31
C PHE A 117 -10.70 -17.98 -5.91
N ASN A 118 -10.33 -18.82 -6.88
CA ASN A 118 -11.22 -19.81 -7.50
C ASN A 118 -11.42 -21.10 -6.70
N LEU A 119 -10.64 -21.31 -5.62
CA LEU A 119 -10.85 -22.46 -4.74
C LEU A 119 -12.24 -22.43 -4.09
N PRO A 120 -12.83 -23.60 -3.80
CA PRO A 120 -14.06 -23.69 -3.00
C PRO A 120 -13.90 -22.99 -1.65
N MET A 121 -14.99 -22.42 -1.13
CA MET A 121 -14.96 -21.75 0.17
C MET A 121 -14.48 -22.65 1.31
N GLU A 122 -14.78 -23.96 1.27
CA GLU A 122 -14.30 -24.90 2.29
C GLU A 122 -12.78 -25.05 2.30
N GLU A 123 -12.10 -24.90 1.15
CA GLU A 123 -10.63 -24.89 1.08
C GLU A 123 -10.09 -23.55 1.57
N LYS A 124 -10.69 -22.42 1.17
CA LYS A 124 -10.27 -21.08 1.60
C LYS A 124 -10.43 -20.88 3.12
N LYS A 125 -11.48 -21.46 3.72
CA LYS A 125 -11.75 -21.39 5.17
C LYS A 125 -10.67 -22.07 6.02
N LYS A 126 -9.97 -23.08 5.49
CA LYS A 126 -8.84 -23.73 6.19
C LYS A 126 -7.68 -22.77 6.47
N LEU A 127 -7.67 -21.62 5.80
CA LEU A 127 -6.64 -20.58 5.89
C LEU A 127 -7.15 -19.34 6.66
N TRP A 128 -8.38 -19.38 7.18
CA TRP A 128 -8.85 -18.33 8.06
C TRP A 128 -8.01 -18.32 9.34
N GLN A 129 -7.78 -17.13 9.88
CA GLN A 129 -7.05 -16.99 11.15
C GLN A 129 -7.82 -17.75 12.25
N GLU A 130 -7.24 -18.85 12.73
CA GLU A 130 -7.50 -19.35 14.09
C GLU A 130 -6.57 -18.58 15.03
N GLU A 131 -7.04 -18.23 16.25
CA GLU A 131 -6.14 -17.80 17.33
C GLU A 131 -5.02 -18.85 17.43
N ASP A 132 -3.78 -18.45 17.12
CA ASP A 132 -2.53 -19.22 17.27
C ASP A 132 -2.16 -20.28 16.21
N LYS A 133 -2.78 -20.31 15.01
CA LYS A 133 -2.31 -21.21 13.94
C LYS A 133 -2.17 -20.55 12.57
N MET A 134 -0.94 -20.18 12.22
CA MET A 134 -0.54 -19.96 10.83
C MET A 134 -0.11 -21.30 10.23
N LYS A 135 -1.04 -22.06 9.65
CA LYS A 135 -0.71 -23.24 8.83
C LYS A 135 -1.32 -23.08 7.45
N VAL A 136 -0.48 -22.72 6.48
CA VAL A 136 -0.86 -22.75 5.06
C VAL A 136 -0.25 -24.01 4.44
N SER A 137 -1.10 -24.85 3.84
CA SER A 137 -0.71 -25.99 3.00
C SER A 137 -1.24 -25.77 1.60
N VAL A 138 -0.61 -24.85 0.85
CA VAL A 138 -0.78 -24.71 -0.61
C VAL A 138 0.62 -24.57 -1.20
N SER A 139 1.29 -25.70 -1.47
CA SER A 139 2.73 -25.72 -1.77
C SER A 139 3.15 -24.86 -2.98
N CYS A 140 2.33 -24.79 -4.03
CA CYS A 140 2.64 -24.01 -5.23
C CYS A 140 2.51 -22.49 -5.00
N LEU A 141 1.41 -22.03 -4.39
CA LEU A 141 1.21 -20.62 -4.05
C LEU A 141 2.28 -20.14 -3.07
N LEU A 142 2.68 -20.99 -2.10
CA LEU A 142 3.73 -20.64 -1.15
C LEU A 142 5.06 -20.36 -1.84
N GLN A 143 5.45 -21.19 -2.82
CA GLN A 143 6.71 -21.01 -3.54
C GLN A 143 6.74 -19.71 -4.35
N THR A 144 5.68 -19.43 -5.13
CA THR A 144 5.61 -18.19 -5.91
C THR A 144 5.42 -16.95 -5.04
N LEU A 145 4.67 -17.07 -3.94
CA LEU A 145 4.52 -16.02 -2.92
C LEU A 145 5.86 -15.68 -2.27
N GLU A 146 6.64 -16.68 -1.83
CA GLU A 146 7.96 -16.47 -1.22
C GLU A 146 8.90 -15.73 -2.18
N ALA A 147 8.99 -16.19 -3.44
CA ALA A 147 9.81 -15.54 -4.46
C ALA A 147 9.34 -14.10 -4.73
N TYR A 148 8.02 -13.88 -4.85
CA TYR A 148 7.45 -12.54 -5.04
C TYR A 148 7.72 -11.61 -3.84
N CYS A 149 7.57 -12.10 -2.61
CA CYS A 149 7.85 -11.34 -1.39
C CYS A 149 9.31 -10.87 -1.34
N VAL A 150 10.26 -11.76 -1.68
CA VAL A 150 11.69 -11.42 -1.74
C VAL A 150 11.95 -10.30 -2.74
N GLU A 151 11.44 -10.41 -3.96
CA GLU A 151 11.68 -9.40 -5.01
C GLU A 151 10.99 -8.07 -4.68
N ILE A 152 9.78 -8.08 -4.16
CA ILE A 152 9.08 -6.85 -3.73
C ILE A 152 9.76 -6.21 -2.52
N LYS A 153 10.30 -7.00 -1.58
CA LYS A 153 11.06 -6.46 -0.43
C LYS A 153 12.32 -5.75 -0.92
N LYS A 154 13.09 -6.36 -1.82
CA LYS A 154 14.26 -5.72 -2.46
C LYS A 154 13.86 -4.41 -3.14
N LEU A 155 12.78 -4.44 -3.92
CA LEU A 155 12.26 -3.27 -4.63
C LEU A 155 11.88 -2.13 -3.66
N ALA A 156 11.17 -2.44 -2.58
CA ALA A 156 10.80 -1.46 -1.56
C ALA A 156 12.04 -0.83 -0.90
N THR A 157 13.05 -1.64 -0.54
CA THR A 157 14.32 -1.15 0.03
C THR A 157 15.05 -0.23 -0.93
N VAL A 158 15.11 -0.56 -2.23
CA VAL A 158 15.71 0.33 -3.24
C VAL A 158 14.98 1.67 -3.31
N ILE A 159 13.65 1.65 -3.41
CA ILE A 159 12.85 2.88 -3.51
C ILE A 159 13.03 3.75 -2.26
N LEU A 160 13.00 3.17 -1.06
CA LEU A 160 13.19 3.89 0.20
C LEU A 160 14.61 4.48 0.33
N GLY A 161 15.63 3.74 -0.11
CA GLY A 161 17.00 4.24 -0.19
C GLY A 161 17.10 5.48 -1.08
N GLN A 162 16.52 5.42 -2.28
CA GLN A 162 16.51 6.56 -3.22
C GLN A 162 15.70 7.74 -2.68
N MET A 163 14.57 7.48 -2.03
CA MET A 163 13.77 8.50 -1.35
C MET A 163 14.56 9.24 -0.27
N GLY A 164 15.32 8.51 0.54
CA GLY A 164 16.15 9.11 1.58
C GLY A 164 17.34 9.90 1.02
N LYS A 165 17.98 9.42 -0.05
CA LYS A 165 18.99 10.20 -0.80
C LYS A 165 18.41 11.51 -1.34
N ALA A 166 17.24 11.46 -1.95
CA ALA A 166 16.54 12.65 -2.46
C ALA A 166 16.12 13.63 -1.35
N LEU A 167 15.87 13.14 -0.13
CA LEU A 167 15.61 13.96 1.05
C LEU A 167 16.89 14.51 1.69
N GLU A 168 18.08 14.08 1.23
CA GLU A 168 19.36 14.30 1.90
C GLU A 168 19.35 13.82 3.36
N MET A 169 18.70 12.67 3.60
CA MET A 169 18.73 11.99 4.88
C MET A 169 20.07 11.28 5.07
N ASP A 170 20.47 11.17 6.34
CA ASP A 170 21.60 10.33 6.75
C ASP A 170 21.33 8.86 6.37
N GLU A 171 22.31 8.21 5.72
CA GLU A 171 22.19 6.84 5.23
C GLU A 171 21.99 5.83 6.37
N ASP A 172 22.66 6.05 7.51
CA ASP A 172 22.51 5.20 8.69
C ASP A 172 21.09 5.30 9.26
N GLN A 173 20.45 6.49 9.19
CA GLN A 173 19.06 6.66 9.63
C GLN A 173 18.08 5.92 8.72
N ILE A 174 18.29 5.93 7.40
CA ILE A 174 17.44 5.18 6.45
C ILE A 174 17.56 3.68 6.74
N ASN A 175 18.80 3.20 6.93
CA ASN A 175 19.07 1.80 7.22
C ASN A 175 18.48 1.36 8.55
N GLU A 176 18.63 2.16 9.62
CA GLU A 176 18.03 1.88 10.94
C GLU A 176 16.50 1.75 10.85
N LEU A 177 15.85 2.63 10.09
CA LEU A 177 14.39 2.62 9.94
C LEU A 177 13.89 1.44 9.12
N PHE A 178 14.60 1.04 8.06
CA PHE A 178 14.03 0.17 7.02
C PHE A 178 14.74 -1.16 6.81
N HIS A 179 16.02 -1.36 7.14
CA HIS A 179 16.76 -2.59 6.81
C HIS A 179 16.05 -3.88 7.26
N ASP A 180 15.53 -3.90 8.49
CA ASP A 180 14.75 -5.01 9.06
C ASP A 180 13.26 -4.67 9.22
N GLY A 181 12.75 -3.87 8.29
CA GLY A 181 11.32 -3.59 8.18
C GLY A 181 10.49 -4.87 7.96
N PHE A 182 9.28 -4.87 8.50
CA PHE A 182 8.34 -5.96 8.25
C PHE A 182 7.51 -5.70 7.00
N GLN A 183 7.18 -6.79 6.31
CA GLN A 183 6.38 -6.80 5.10
C GLN A 183 5.03 -7.48 5.41
N SER A 184 3.95 -6.91 4.92
CA SER A 184 2.62 -7.53 4.94
C SER A 184 2.00 -7.47 3.55
N MET A 185 1.06 -8.37 3.26
CA MET A 185 0.42 -8.45 1.96
C MET A 185 -1.08 -8.60 2.09
N ARG A 186 -1.81 -7.92 1.20
CA ARG A 186 -3.26 -8.04 1.04
C ARG A 186 -3.61 -8.35 -0.40
N MET A 187 -4.10 -9.56 -0.63
CA MET A 187 -4.68 -9.97 -1.91
C MET A 187 -6.16 -9.54 -1.93
N ASN A 188 -6.55 -8.73 -2.91
CA ASN A 188 -7.89 -8.17 -2.99
C ASN A 188 -8.62 -8.72 -4.23
N HIS A 189 -9.87 -9.13 -4.03
CA HIS A 189 -10.81 -9.53 -5.08
C HIS A 189 -12.08 -8.71 -4.97
N TYR A 190 -12.42 -7.99 -6.04
CA TYR A 190 -13.58 -7.11 -6.13
C TYR A 190 -14.54 -7.65 -7.21
N PRO A 191 -15.57 -8.45 -6.84
CA PRO A 191 -16.54 -8.97 -7.80
C PRO A 191 -17.44 -7.88 -8.40
N PRO A 192 -18.06 -8.11 -9.58
CA PRO A 192 -19.06 -7.21 -10.14
C PRO A 192 -20.28 -7.02 -9.23
N ARG A 193 -20.91 -5.84 -9.26
CA ARG A 193 -22.08 -5.51 -8.41
C ARG A 193 -23.18 -4.75 -9.16
N PRO A 194 -24.48 -5.03 -8.89
CA PRO A 194 -25.60 -4.40 -9.62
C PRO A 194 -25.78 -2.91 -9.33
N GLN A 195 -25.34 -2.42 -8.17
CA GLN A 195 -25.45 -1.01 -7.77
C GLN A 195 -24.06 -0.47 -7.37
N PRO A 196 -23.13 -0.31 -8.33
CA PRO A 196 -21.74 0.03 -8.02
C PRO A 196 -21.59 1.40 -7.34
N ASN A 197 -22.45 2.37 -7.67
CA ASN A 197 -22.42 3.71 -7.06
C ASN A 197 -22.89 3.73 -5.59
N MET A 198 -23.47 2.63 -5.10
CA MET A 198 -23.94 2.50 -3.72
C MET A 198 -23.04 1.60 -2.88
N ALA A 199 -21.92 1.11 -3.43
CA ALA A 199 -20.99 0.24 -2.72
C ALA A 199 -19.55 0.69 -2.97
N MET A 200 -18.66 0.35 -2.06
CA MET A 200 -17.24 0.59 -2.23
C MET A 200 -16.48 -0.73 -2.13
N GLY A 201 -15.45 -0.90 -2.97
CA GLY A 201 -14.54 -2.04 -2.88
C GLY A 201 -13.66 -1.91 -1.64
N LEU A 202 -13.10 -0.71 -1.44
CA LEU A 202 -12.32 -0.34 -0.27
C LEU A 202 -12.54 1.13 0.04
N SER A 203 -12.97 1.43 1.27
CA SER A 203 -13.27 2.80 1.75
C SER A 203 -12.08 3.76 1.63
N PRO A 204 -12.31 5.09 1.59
CA PRO A 204 -11.24 6.08 1.59
C PRO A 204 -10.32 5.94 2.80
N HIS A 205 -9.01 5.86 2.57
CA HIS A 205 -7.98 5.74 3.61
C HIS A 205 -6.61 6.21 3.12
N SER A 206 -5.69 6.49 4.04
CA SER A 206 -4.24 6.44 3.78
C SER A 206 -3.64 5.14 4.34
N ASP A 207 -2.47 4.76 3.82
CA ASP A 207 -1.77 3.55 4.26
C ASP A 207 -0.90 3.83 5.48
N ALA A 208 -0.99 2.99 6.52
CA ALA A 208 -0.21 3.17 7.75
C ALA A 208 1.30 3.02 7.56
N GLY A 209 1.73 2.26 6.54
CA GLY A 209 3.11 1.85 6.33
C GLY A 209 4.05 2.98 5.88
N ALA A 210 5.27 2.63 5.48
CA ALA A 210 6.18 3.57 4.86
C ALA A 210 5.96 3.65 3.34
N LEU A 211 5.81 2.48 2.72
CA LEU A 211 5.65 2.34 1.28
C LEU A 211 4.68 1.19 0.99
N THR A 212 3.79 1.38 0.03
CA THR A 212 2.93 0.31 -0.49
C THR A 212 3.24 0.09 -1.96
N ILE A 213 3.41 -1.16 -2.37
CA ILE A 213 3.62 -1.56 -3.77
C ILE A 213 2.42 -2.43 -4.20
N VAL A 214 1.68 -1.96 -5.18
CA VAL A 214 0.45 -2.58 -5.70
C VAL A 214 0.70 -3.18 -7.07
N ASN A 215 0.51 -4.50 -7.17
CA ASN A 215 0.44 -5.23 -8.42
C ASN A 215 -1.03 -5.41 -8.82
N GLN A 216 -1.47 -4.73 -9.88
CA GLN A 216 -2.82 -4.93 -10.43
C GLN A 216 -2.82 -6.14 -11.36
N LEU A 217 -3.67 -7.13 -11.05
CA LEU A 217 -3.63 -8.43 -11.71
C LEU A 217 -4.49 -8.50 -12.98
N ASN A 218 -5.33 -7.51 -13.25
CA ASN A 218 -6.12 -7.43 -14.49
C ASN A 218 -6.25 -5.98 -14.97
N THR A 219 -6.89 -5.77 -16.12
CA THR A 219 -7.01 -4.44 -16.74
C THR A 219 -8.25 -3.66 -16.26
N THR A 220 -8.93 -4.15 -15.22
CA THR A 220 -10.14 -3.51 -14.70
C THR A 220 -9.76 -2.30 -13.85
N ASP A 221 -10.18 -1.11 -14.28
CA ASP A 221 -10.03 0.11 -13.50
C ASP A 221 -10.74 0.01 -12.14
N GLY A 222 -10.29 0.78 -11.16
CA GLY A 222 -11.00 0.88 -9.91
C GLY A 222 -10.24 1.48 -8.74
N LEU A 223 -8.94 1.75 -8.87
CA LEU A 223 -8.23 2.53 -7.87
C LEU A 223 -8.41 4.03 -8.16
N GLU A 224 -8.79 4.79 -7.13
CA GLU A 224 -8.87 6.24 -7.19
C GLU A 224 -8.04 6.87 -6.07
N ILE A 225 -7.35 7.97 -6.39
CA ILE A 225 -6.59 8.76 -5.42
C ILE A 225 -7.20 10.15 -5.28
N ARG A 226 -7.01 10.79 -4.14
CA ARG A 226 -7.46 12.16 -3.91
C ARG A 226 -6.38 13.16 -4.29
N LYS A 227 -6.59 13.90 -5.37
CA LYS A 227 -5.68 14.93 -5.88
C LYS A 227 -6.41 16.25 -6.00
N ASP A 228 -5.88 17.28 -5.32
CA ASP A 228 -6.42 18.65 -5.33
C ASP A 228 -7.93 18.71 -5.02
N GLY A 229 -8.34 17.92 -4.03
CA GLY A 229 -9.73 17.80 -3.57
C GLY A 229 -10.62 16.89 -4.41
N LYS A 230 -10.15 16.36 -5.54
CA LYS A 230 -10.93 15.51 -6.46
C LYS A 230 -10.45 14.07 -6.47
N TRP A 231 -11.36 13.15 -6.75
CA TRP A 231 -11.03 11.75 -7.03
C TRP A 231 -10.50 11.59 -8.46
N VAL A 232 -9.32 10.97 -8.60
CA VAL A 232 -8.68 10.71 -9.89
C VAL A 232 -8.47 9.21 -10.04
N THR A 233 -9.03 8.62 -11.10
CA THR A 233 -8.86 7.20 -11.42
C THR A 233 -7.45 6.94 -11.96
N ILE A 234 -6.80 5.92 -11.42
CA ILE A 234 -5.49 5.48 -11.89
C ILE A 234 -5.65 4.41 -12.96
N LYS A 235 -5.00 4.62 -14.10
CA LYS A 235 -4.87 3.64 -15.19
C LYS A 235 -3.48 2.99 -15.12
N PRO A 236 -3.39 1.71 -14.71
CA PRO A 236 -2.11 1.03 -14.63
C PRO A 236 -1.50 0.82 -16.01
N LEU A 237 -0.19 1.01 -16.12
CA LEU A 237 0.58 0.69 -17.31
C LEU A 237 0.89 -0.81 -17.36
N PRO A 238 1.01 -1.40 -18.56
CA PRO A 238 1.50 -2.76 -18.71
C PRO A 238 2.86 -2.93 -18.05
N ASN A 239 3.04 -4.04 -17.31
CA ASN A 239 4.28 -4.38 -16.60
C ASN A 239 4.78 -3.28 -15.64
N ALA A 240 3.89 -2.41 -15.16
CA ALA A 240 4.21 -1.45 -14.12
C ALA A 240 3.63 -1.88 -12.77
N LEU A 241 4.29 -1.44 -11.70
CA LEU A 241 3.78 -1.54 -10.34
C LEU A 241 3.39 -0.15 -9.87
N LEU A 242 2.26 -0.01 -9.19
CA LEU A 242 1.89 1.26 -8.57
C LEU A 242 2.52 1.32 -7.18
N VAL A 243 3.07 2.47 -6.83
CA VAL A 243 3.71 2.72 -5.54
C VAL A 243 3.08 3.93 -4.89
N ASN A 244 2.83 3.86 -3.59
CA ASN A 244 2.40 5.02 -2.81
C ASN A 244 3.11 5.16 -1.48
N ILE A 245 3.21 6.41 -1.04
CA ILE A 245 3.76 6.82 0.24
C ILE A 245 2.72 6.54 1.33
N GLY A 246 3.15 5.88 2.41
CA GLY A 246 2.32 5.71 3.60
C GLY A 246 2.64 6.74 4.69
N ASP A 247 1.78 6.77 5.71
CA ASP A 247 1.80 7.71 6.83
C ASP A 247 3.16 7.70 7.56
N ILE A 248 3.80 6.55 7.75
CA ILE A 248 5.14 6.47 8.39
C ILE A 248 6.16 7.28 7.59
N MET A 249 6.14 7.21 6.26
CA MET A 249 7.11 7.94 5.44
C MET A 249 6.77 9.44 5.37
N GLU A 250 5.49 9.83 5.46
CA GLU A 250 5.12 11.23 5.66
C GLU A 250 5.67 11.76 7.01
N ILE A 251 5.55 10.99 8.09
CA ILE A 251 6.11 11.34 9.41
C ILE A 251 7.64 11.43 9.36
N VAL A 252 8.32 10.40 8.85
CA VAL A 252 9.79 10.32 8.76
C VAL A 252 10.36 11.46 7.92
N SER A 253 9.71 11.78 6.79
CA SER A 253 10.10 12.91 5.94
C SER A 253 9.73 14.29 6.52
N ASN A 254 9.22 14.34 7.75
CA ASN A 254 8.76 15.56 8.43
C ASN A 254 7.70 16.33 7.62
N GLY A 255 6.88 15.59 6.85
CA GLY A 255 5.79 16.13 6.03
C GLY A 255 6.20 16.56 4.63
N VAL A 256 7.44 16.32 4.20
CA VAL A 256 7.88 16.63 2.84
C VAL A 256 7.17 15.73 1.82
N TYR A 257 7.20 14.41 2.05
CA TYR A 257 6.43 13.47 1.24
C TYR A 257 5.02 13.32 1.78
N LYS A 258 4.07 13.07 0.86
CA LYS A 258 2.64 13.05 1.18
C LYS A 258 2.10 11.64 1.05
N SER A 259 1.57 11.09 2.13
CA SER A 259 0.64 9.97 2.05
C SER A 259 -0.69 10.49 1.53
N ILE A 260 -1.30 9.82 0.57
CA ILE A 260 -2.52 10.32 -0.09
C ILE A 260 -3.69 9.39 0.17
N GLU A 261 -4.83 10.02 0.45
CA GLU A 261 -6.10 9.33 0.61
C GLU A 261 -6.49 8.68 -0.73
N HIS A 262 -6.84 7.40 -0.68
CA HIS A 262 -7.20 6.61 -1.85
C HIS A 262 -8.31 5.62 -1.51
N ARG A 263 -9.00 5.13 -2.55
CA ARG A 263 -10.12 4.18 -2.43
C ARG A 263 -10.15 3.19 -3.58
N ALA A 264 -10.86 2.09 -3.41
CA ALA A 264 -11.17 1.18 -4.51
C ALA A 264 -12.68 1.19 -4.81
N ILE A 265 -13.05 1.60 -6.02
CA ILE A 265 -14.42 1.51 -6.53
C ILE A 265 -14.69 0.13 -7.15
N VAL A 266 -15.97 -0.21 -7.25
CA VAL A 266 -16.44 -1.42 -7.93
C VAL A 266 -17.25 -1.03 -9.16
N ASN A 267 -17.44 -1.98 -10.08
CA ASN A 267 -18.26 -1.77 -11.27
C ASN A 267 -19.26 -2.94 -11.45
N ALA A 268 -20.17 -2.82 -12.41
CA ALA A 268 -21.23 -3.81 -12.64
C ALA A 268 -20.86 -4.98 -13.56
N HIS A 269 -19.71 -4.92 -14.24
CA HIS A 269 -19.42 -5.75 -15.41
C HIS A 269 -18.25 -6.71 -15.19
N SER A 270 -17.17 -6.22 -14.57
CA SER A 270 -15.87 -6.88 -14.54
C SER A 270 -15.32 -6.90 -13.12
N GLU A 271 -14.77 -8.05 -12.73
CA GLU A 271 -14.03 -8.16 -11.48
C GLU A 271 -12.70 -7.39 -11.54
N ARG A 272 -12.22 -6.95 -10.38
CA ARG A 272 -10.88 -6.38 -10.24
C ARG A 272 -10.09 -7.21 -9.24
N LEU A 273 -8.82 -7.47 -9.54
CA LEU A 273 -7.89 -8.13 -8.63
C LEU A 273 -6.62 -7.30 -8.47
N SER A 274 -6.13 -7.20 -7.24
CA SER A 274 -4.88 -6.51 -6.94
C SER A 274 -4.21 -7.09 -5.71
N VAL A 275 -2.89 -7.13 -5.70
CA VAL A 275 -2.08 -7.48 -4.54
C VAL A 275 -1.38 -6.22 -4.06
N ALA A 276 -1.68 -5.80 -2.83
CA ALA A 276 -0.98 -4.71 -2.17
C ALA A 276 0.04 -5.29 -1.18
N THR A 277 1.29 -4.87 -1.31
CA THR A 277 2.37 -5.25 -0.40
C THR A 277 2.80 -4.02 0.38
N PHE A 278 2.62 -4.06 1.70
CA PHE A 278 2.92 -2.97 2.62
C PHE A 278 4.30 -3.21 3.21
N TYR A 279 5.14 -2.19 3.14
CA TYR A 279 6.45 -2.19 3.76
C TYR A 279 6.48 -1.14 4.88
N CYS A 280 6.85 -1.61 6.06
CA CYS A 280 6.85 -0.82 7.28
C CYS A 280 8.25 -0.79 7.89
N SER A 281 8.46 0.17 8.80
CA SER A 281 9.69 0.23 9.60
C SER A 281 9.75 -0.92 10.62
N ASN A 282 10.93 -1.17 11.18
CA ASN A 282 11.13 -2.16 12.23
C ASN A 282 10.29 -1.79 13.47
N ILE A 283 9.49 -2.73 13.99
CA ILE A 283 8.53 -2.49 15.08
C ILE A 283 9.17 -2.05 16.40
N ALA A 284 10.44 -2.36 16.61
CA ALA A 284 11.20 -1.97 17.80
C ALA A 284 11.72 -0.51 17.76
N THR A 285 11.48 0.22 16.66
CA THR A 285 11.99 1.59 16.48
C THR A 285 11.04 2.66 17.03
N LEU A 286 11.59 3.86 17.26
CA LEU A 286 10.81 5.06 17.52
C LEU A 286 10.40 5.69 16.18
N LEU A 287 9.10 5.79 15.94
CA LEU A 287 8.55 6.52 14.81
C LEU A 287 8.56 8.02 15.11
N GLY A 288 9.15 8.80 14.22
CA GLY A 288 9.15 10.26 14.27
C GLY A 288 9.88 10.86 13.06
N PRO A 289 9.93 12.20 12.95
CA PRO A 289 10.65 12.84 11.85
C PRO A 289 12.15 12.55 11.95
N ALA A 290 12.80 12.30 10.81
CA ALA A 290 14.22 12.03 10.74
C ALA A 290 15.03 13.19 11.35
N LYS A 291 16.00 12.89 12.21
CA LYS A 291 16.77 13.91 12.95
C LYS A 291 17.52 14.84 12.01
N SER A 292 18.05 14.30 10.91
CA SER A 292 18.71 15.06 9.83
C SER A 292 17.77 16.12 9.23
N LEU A 293 16.50 15.77 8.98
CA LEU A 293 15.50 16.68 8.43
C LEU A 293 15.01 17.71 9.46
N VAL A 294 14.85 17.31 10.73
CA VAL A 294 14.52 18.26 11.80
C VAL A 294 15.64 19.28 11.98
N ALA A 295 16.91 18.85 11.95
CA ALA A 295 18.06 19.74 12.03
C ALA A 295 18.11 20.72 10.83
N LYS A 296 17.82 20.23 9.61
CA LYS A 296 17.77 21.03 8.38
C LYS A 296 16.62 22.05 8.40
N HIS A 297 15.42 21.63 8.78
CA HIS A 297 14.22 22.48 8.77
C HIS A 297 14.08 23.36 10.02
N LYS A 298 14.83 23.06 11.10
CA LYS A 298 14.76 23.70 12.42
C LYS A 298 13.37 23.63 13.09
N VAL A 299 12.55 22.67 12.67
CA VAL A 299 11.21 22.43 13.22
C VAL A 299 10.88 20.95 13.08
N ALA A 300 10.20 20.40 14.08
CA ALA A 300 9.56 19.10 14.02
C ALA A 300 8.05 19.30 13.85
N ASN A 301 7.46 18.68 12.83
CA ASN A 301 6.02 18.77 12.56
C ASN A 301 5.24 17.60 13.17
N PHE A 302 5.94 16.55 13.61
CA PHE A 302 5.34 15.32 14.11
C PHE A 302 5.96 14.89 15.45
N LYS A 303 5.14 14.22 16.26
CA LYS A 303 5.51 13.56 17.52
C LYS A 303 6.46 12.38 17.27
N GLN A 304 7.22 12.02 18.29
CA GLN A 304 8.00 10.78 18.31
C GLN A 304 7.38 9.80 19.31
N ILE A 305 7.02 8.60 18.85
CA ILE A 305 6.41 7.53 19.68
C ILE A 305 6.95 6.15 19.29
N PRO A 306 6.87 5.13 20.16
CA PRO A 306 7.13 3.75 19.76
C PRO A 306 6.25 3.30 18.59
N LEU A 307 6.82 2.58 17.61
CA LEU A 307 6.07 2.17 16.43
C LEU A 307 4.92 1.19 16.76
N GLU A 308 5.07 0.38 17.80
CA GLU A 308 3.97 -0.45 18.33
C GLU A 308 2.77 0.39 18.81
N GLU A 309 3.02 1.50 19.50
CA GLU A 309 1.98 2.42 19.96
C GLU A 309 1.26 3.08 18.78
N TYR A 310 2.03 3.45 17.74
CA TYR A 310 1.48 3.93 16.49
C TYR A 310 0.49 2.93 15.87
N PHE A 311 0.88 1.66 15.73
CA PHE A 311 -0.02 0.65 15.16
C PHE A 311 -1.23 0.36 16.04
N LYS A 312 -1.07 0.29 17.36
CA LYS A 312 -2.22 0.14 18.29
C LYS A 312 -3.22 1.28 18.11
N GLY A 313 -2.75 2.52 18.01
CA GLY A 313 -3.61 3.68 17.80
C GLY A 313 -4.27 3.70 16.42
N PHE A 314 -3.55 3.30 15.36
CA PHE A 314 -4.06 3.19 14.00
C PHE A 314 -5.17 2.14 13.89
N PHE A 315 -4.92 0.92 14.38
CA PHE A 315 -5.88 -0.20 14.27
C PHE A 315 -7.03 -0.15 15.28
N ALA A 316 -6.95 0.68 16.33
CA ALA A 316 -8.06 0.92 17.24
C ALA A 316 -9.23 1.69 16.59
N ARG A 317 -9.08 2.14 15.34
CA ARG A 317 -10.01 3.04 14.66
C ARG A 317 -10.53 2.44 13.36
N LYS A 318 -11.65 2.99 12.89
CA LYS A 318 -12.13 2.70 11.54
C LYS A 318 -11.19 3.35 10.52
N LEU A 319 -11.04 2.71 9.37
CA LEU A 319 -10.44 3.32 8.19
C LEU A 319 -11.31 4.50 7.76
N ASP A 320 -10.88 5.71 8.13
CA ASP A 320 -11.55 6.97 7.85
C ASP A 320 -10.48 8.01 7.52
N GLY A 321 -10.21 8.14 6.22
CA GLY A 321 -9.24 9.08 5.66
C GLY A 321 -7.86 9.00 6.30
N LYS A 322 -7.35 10.15 6.77
CA LYS A 322 -6.03 10.34 7.41
C LYS A 322 -6.08 10.48 8.94
N SER A 323 -7.12 9.95 9.56
CA SER A 323 -7.49 10.31 10.95
C SER A 323 -6.40 10.06 12.00
N TYR A 324 -5.46 9.15 11.79
CA TYR A 324 -4.37 8.91 12.74
C TYR A 324 -3.14 9.78 12.50
N LEU A 325 -2.79 10.06 11.24
CA LEU A 325 -1.69 10.96 10.88
C LEU A 325 -1.89 12.37 11.48
N GLU A 326 -3.12 12.88 11.51
CA GLU A 326 -3.44 14.18 12.13
C GLU A 326 -3.11 14.22 13.63
N ILE A 327 -3.23 13.10 14.35
CA ILE A 327 -2.87 13.03 15.77
C ILE A 327 -1.37 13.04 15.99
N MET A 328 -0.62 12.53 15.02
CA MET A 328 0.83 12.54 15.04
C MET A 328 1.40 13.94 14.85
N LYS A 329 0.64 14.89 14.29
CA LYS A 329 1.11 16.27 14.13
C LYS A 329 1.29 16.96 15.48
N LEU A 330 2.30 17.82 15.56
CA LEU A 330 2.46 18.77 16.66
C LEU A 330 1.55 19.97 16.38
N GLU A 331 0.84 20.45 17.42
CA GLU A 331 0.04 21.66 17.31
C GLU A 331 0.97 22.85 17.00
N SER A 332 0.53 23.71 16.08
CA SER A 332 1.28 24.89 15.61
C SER A 332 1.13 26.07 16.55
#